data_AF-T0Y5H7-F1
#
_entry.id   AF-T0Y5H7-F1
#
_cell.length_a   1.000
_cell.length_b   1.000
_cell.length_c   1.000
_cell.angle_alpha   90.00
_cell.angle_beta   90.00
_cell.angle_gamma   90.00
#
_symmetry.space_group_name_H-M   'P 1'
#
loop_
_entity.id
_entity.type
_entity.pdbx_description
1 polymer ?
#
loop_
_entity_poly.entity_id
_entity_poly.type
_entity_poly.pdbx_seq_one_letter_code
_entity_poly.pdbx_strand_id
1 'polypeptide(L)'
;MISTLRLFSLNRLPIEASTAWYLNDLGEFRGKQELYTQQSTQRLKALREFAIIESAVSSNRIEGVIIDPNRVRDILVAPRPLFRDRDEEEVRGYRDALTLIHKNAAELPIGNETICHLHALTRGQIWDAGQYKTKNSDIIE
;
A
#
# COMPACT_ATOMS: atom_id res chain seq x y z
N MET A 1 6.28 31.94 -17.11
CA MET A 1 5.64 30.86 -16.34
C MET A 1 6.74 29.89 -15.90
N ILE A 2 6.93 29.64 -14.61
CA ILE A 2 7.95 28.68 -14.13
C ILE A 2 7.33 27.28 -14.20
N SER A 3 8.02 26.30 -14.80
CA SER A 3 7.54 24.92 -14.86
C SER A 3 7.67 24.21 -13.51
N THR A 4 6.80 23.23 -13.24
CA THR A 4 6.82 22.40 -12.02
C THR A 4 8.19 21.77 -11.76
N LEU A 5 8.84 21.25 -12.80
CA LEU A 5 10.20 20.69 -12.72
C LEU A 5 11.22 21.70 -12.19
N ARG A 6 11.10 22.97 -12.60
CA ARG A 6 12.01 24.04 -12.19
C ARG A 6 11.77 24.49 -10.74
N LEU A 7 10.52 24.40 -10.25
CA LEU A 7 10.21 24.60 -8.83
C LEU A 7 10.83 23.51 -7.96
N PHE A 8 10.75 22.25 -8.39
CA PHE A 8 11.41 21.11 -7.72
C PHE A 8 12.93 21.28 -7.68
N SER A 9 13.57 21.61 -8.80
CA SER A 9 15.03 21.79 -8.84
C SER A 9 15.53 22.95 -7.96
N LEU A 10 14.70 23.97 -7.75
CA LEU A 10 15.02 25.13 -6.90
C LEU A 10 14.65 24.91 -5.43
N ASN A 11 14.09 23.74 -5.09
CA ASN A 11 13.55 23.40 -3.78
C ASN A 11 12.58 24.46 -3.24
N ARG A 12 11.83 25.12 -4.14
CA ARG A 12 10.84 26.15 -3.82
C ARG A 12 9.46 25.61 -4.16
N LEU A 13 8.90 24.85 -3.22
CA LEU A 13 7.53 24.36 -3.29
C LEU A 13 6.68 25.22 -2.34
N PRO A 14 5.98 26.25 -2.84
CA PRO A 14 5.09 27.04 -1.99
C PRO A 14 3.99 26.13 -1.43
N ILE A 15 3.78 26.19 -0.12
CA ILE A 15 2.71 25.45 0.55
C ILE A 15 1.46 26.34 0.52
N GLU A 16 0.39 25.87 -0.11
CA GLU A 16 -0.89 26.56 -0.11
C GLU A 16 -1.49 26.56 1.31
N ALA A 17 -2.25 27.59 1.67
CA ALA A 17 -2.87 27.69 3.01
C ALA A 17 -3.75 26.46 3.33
N SER A 18 -4.49 25.95 2.35
CA SER A 18 -5.27 24.70 2.47
C SER A 18 -4.40 23.50 2.85
N THR A 19 -3.23 23.36 2.22
CA THR A 19 -2.25 22.32 2.55
C THR A 19 -1.72 22.49 3.97
N ALA A 20 -1.45 23.72 4.40
CA ALA A 20 -1.01 24.00 5.76
C ALA A 20 -2.08 23.63 6.81
N TRP A 21 -3.36 23.84 6.53
CA TRP A 21 -4.45 23.40 7.39
C TRP A 21 -4.53 21.87 7.48
N TYR A 22 -4.42 21.16 6.36
CA TYR A 22 -4.37 19.69 6.39
C TYR A 22 -3.17 19.17 7.18
N LEU A 23 -2.00 19.80 7.05
CA LEU A 23 -0.82 19.43 7.83
C LEU A 23 -1.03 19.64 9.34
N ASN A 24 -1.71 20.72 9.72
CA ASN A 24 -2.05 20.98 11.11
C ASN A 24 -2.97 19.89 11.68
N ASP A 25 -4.04 19.55 10.96
CA ASP A 25 -4.99 18.51 11.38
C ASP A 25 -4.28 17.14 11.49
N LEU A 26 -3.46 16.78 10.51
CA LEU A 26 -2.65 15.56 10.55
C LEU A 26 -1.70 15.54 11.75
N GLY A 27 -1.11 16.69 12.10
CA GLY A 27 -0.26 16.83 13.28
C GLY A 27 -1.02 16.55 14.59
N GLU A 28 -2.22 17.12 14.74
CA GLU A 28 -3.07 16.89 15.91
C GLU A 28 -3.45 15.40 16.04
N PHE A 29 -3.89 14.78 14.96
CA PHE A 29 -4.25 13.36 14.97
C PHE A 29 -3.06 12.44 15.21
N ARG A 30 -1.88 12.77 14.68
CA ARG A 30 -0.64 12.03 14.98
C ARG A 30 -0.30 12.06 16.46
N GLY A 31 -0.40 13.23 17.11
CA GLY A 31 -0.19 13.34 18.55
C GLY A 31 -1.16 12.49 19.37
N LYS A 32 -2.44 12.47 19.00
CA LYS A 32 -3.44 11.57 19.62
C LYS A 32 -3.12 10.09 19.38
N GLN A 33 -2.65 9.73 18.18
CA GLN A 33 -2.29 8.35 17.84
C GLN A 33 -1.11 7.83 18.68
N GLU A 34 -0.11 8.66 18.97
CA GLU A 34 1.02 8.28 19.81
C GLU A 34 0.57 7.85 21.22
N LEU A 35 -0.42 8.54 21.80
CA LEU A 35 -1.02 8.16 23.08
C LEU A 35 -1.72 6.80 23.02
N TYR A 36 -2.51 6.54 21.98
CA TYR A 36 -3.18 5.24 21.81
C TYR A 36 -2.18 4.09 21.64
N THR A 37 -1.04 4.34 21.00
CA THR A 37 0.01 3.34 20.78
C THR A 37 0.56 2.81 22.10
N GLN A 38 0.60 3.67 23.13
CA GLN A 38 1.03 3.30 24.48
C GLN A 38 -0.09 2.66 25.32
N GLN A 39 -1.33 3.14 25.19
CA GLN A 39 -2.43 2.77 26.10
C GLN A 39 -3.33 1.64 25.60
N SER A 40 -3.34 1.34 24.29
CA SER A 40 -4.35 0.46 23.67
C SER A 40 -3.77 -0.47 22.61
N THR A 41 -2.60 -1.05 22.90
CA THR A 41 -1.83 -1.87 21.94
C THR A 41 -2.63 -3.02 21.32
N GLN A 42 -3.45 -3.74 22.11
CA GLN A 42 -4.23 -4.87 21.59
C GLN A 42 -5.33 -4.41 20.61
N ARG A 43 -6.02 -3.32 20.93
CA ARG A 43 -7.05 -2.73 20.06
C ARG A 43 -6.43 -2.23 18.76
N LEU A 44 -5.28 -1.56 18.83
CA LEU A 44 -4.55 -1.11 17.66
C LEU A 44 -4.05 -2.26 16.79
N LYS A 45 -3.60 -3.36 17.41
CA LYS A 45 -3.21 -4.55 16.66
C LYS A 45 -4.37 -5.11 15.83
N ALA A 46 -5.55 -5.25 16.43
CA ALA A 46 -6.74 -5.71 15.73
C ALA A 46 -7.18 -4.74 14.61
N LEU A 47 -7.20 -3.44 14.89
CA LEU A 47 -7.52 -2.42 13.88
C LEU A 47 -6.53 -2.45 12.71
N ARG A 48 -5.24 -2.64 12.96
CA ARG A 48 -4.22 -2.77 11.92
C ARG A 48 -4.44 -4.02 11.08
N GLU A 49 -4.72 -5.16 11.69
CA GLU A 49 -5.01 -6.40 10.96
C GLU A 49 -6.21 -6.24 10.03
N PHE A 50 -7.27 -5.57 10.49
CA PHE A 50 -8.43 -5.24 9.66
C PHE A 50 -8.10 -4.24 8.55
N ALA A 51 -7.35 -3.17 8.86
CA ALA A 51 -6.96 -2.16 7.89
C ALA A 51 -6.09 -2.72 6.75
N ILE A 52 -5.21 -3.68 7.05
CA ILE A 52 -4.41 -4.38 6.02
C ILE A 52 -5.31 -5.17 5.07
N ILE A 53 -6.33 -5.85 5.60
CA ILE A 53 -7.30 -6.61 4.79
C ILE A 53 -8.10 -5.67 3.88
N GLU A 54 -8.68 -4.61 4.46
CA GLU A 54 -9.48 -3.64 3.71
C GLU A 54 -8.65 -2.90 2.65
N SER A 55 -7.40 -2.58 2.98
CA SER A 55 -6.47 -1.94 2.04
C SER A 55 -6.17 -2.86 0.86
N ALA A 56 -5.88 -4.15 1.09
CA ALA A 56 -5.64 -5.09 0.00
C ALA A 56 -6.87 -5.23 -0.90
N VAL A 57 -8.06 -5.43 -0.33
CA VAL A 57 -9.30 -5.57 -1.12
C VAL A 57 -9.61 -4.29 -1.90
N SER A 58 -9.49 -3.13 -1.26
CA SER A 58 -9.89 -1.85 -1.88
C SER A 58 -8.91 -1.38 -2.95
N SER A 59 -7.59 -1.51 -2.71
CA SER A 59 -6.58 -1.14 -3.68
C SER A 59 -6.68 -1.99 -4.94
N ASN A 60 -6.78 -3.32 -4.79
CA ASN A 60 -6.94 -4.22 -5.94
C ASN A 60 -8.25 -3.96 -6.71
N ARG A 61 -9.34 -3.60 -6.03
CA ARG A 61 -10.62 -3.25 -6.69
C ARG A 61 -10.48 -2.03 -7.61
N ILE A 62 -9.67 -1.04 -7.25
CA ILE A 62 -9.41 0.15 -8.09
C ILE A 62 -8.76 -0.26 -9.42
N GLU A 63 -7.94 -1.31 -9.39
CA GLU A 63 -7.26 -1.89 -10.56
C GLU A 63 -8.13 -2.94 -11.30
N GLY A 64 -9.40 -3.09 -10.90
CA GLY A 64 -10.34 -4.06 -11.49
C GLY A 64 -10.15 -5.51 -11.03
N VAL A 65 -9.30 -5.76 -10.03
CA VAL A 65 -9.06 -7.09 -9.44
C VAL A 65 -10.04 -7.30 -8.29
N ILE A 66 -10.96 -8.25 -8.41
CA ILE A 66 -12.09 -8.40 -7.50
C ILE A 66 -12.23 -9.84 -7.02
N ILE A 67 -12.40 -10.03 -5.72
CA ILE A 67 -12.68 -11.34 -5.12
C ILE A 67 -14.10 -11.39 -4.56
N ASP A 68 -14.71 -12.58 -4.55
CA ASP A 68 -16.00 -12.82 -3.91
C ASP A 68 -15.94 -12.45 -2.42
N PRO A 69 -16.85 -11.60 -1.90
CA PRO A 69 -16.90 -11.22 -0.49
C PRO A 69 -16.89 -12.41 0.47
N ASN A 70 -17.51 -13.54 0.10
CA ASN A 70 -17.53 -14.75 0.92
C ASN A 70 -16.16 -15.41 1.06
N ARG A 71 -15.23 -15.11 0.14
CA ARG A 71 -13.88 -15.68 0.09
C ARG A 71 -12.81 -14.82 0.73
N VAL A 72 -13.10 -13.54 0.99
CA VAL A 72 -12.13 -12.58 1.58
C VAL A 72 -11.45 -13.17 2.81
N ARG A 73 -12.21 -13.77 3.73
CA ARG A 73 -11.65 -14.40 4.94
C ARG A 73 -10.77 -15.60 4.62
N ASP A 74 -11.23 -16.49 3.75
CA ASP A 74 -10.50 -17.70 3.39
C ASP A 74 -9.16 -17.37 2.71
N ILE A 75 -9.12 -16.32 1.90
CA ILE A 75 -7.93 -15.91 1.16
C ILE A 75 -6.96 -15.11 2.04
N LEU A 76 -7.47 -14.13 2.81
CA LEU A 76 -6.62 -13.17 3.51
C LEU A 76 -6.24 -13.58 4.93
N VAL A 77 -7.00 -14.47 5.56
CA VAL A 77 -6.76 -14.91 6.96
C VAL A 77 -6.12 -16.29 7.01
N ALA A 78 -6.44 -17.19 6.08
CA ALA A 78 -5.89 -18.54 6.11
C ALA A 78 -4.35 -18.52 5.97
N PRO A 79 -3.62 -19.38 6.70
CA PRO A 79 -2.17 -19.50 6.55
C PRO A 79 -1.74 -19.98 5.17
N ARG A 80 -2.53 -20.88 4.57
CA ARG A 80 -2.32 -21.47 3.24
C ARG A 80 -3.66 -21.55 2.50
N PRO A 81 -4.10 -20.44 1.87
CA PRO A 81 -5.33 -20.43 1.10
C PRO A 81 -5.19 -21.24 -0.19
N LEU A 82 -6.31 -21.77 -0.69
CA LEU A 82 -6.42 -22.30 -2.04
C LEU A 82 -7.08 -21.25 -2.93
N PHE A 83 -6.35 -20.77 -3.93
CA PHE A 83 -6.82 -19.78 -4.89
C PHE A 83 -7.67 -20.45 -5.98
N ARG A 84 -8.78 -19.82 -6.37
CA ARG A 84 -9.61 -20.23 -7.51
C ARG A 84 -9.12 -19.61 -8.82
N ASP A 85 -8.57 -18.41 -8.73
CA ASP A 85 -8.16 -17.60 -9.87
C ASP A 85 -6.98 -16.69 -9.50
N ARG A 86 -6.55 -15.92 -10.51
CA ARG A 86 -5.47 -14.94 -10.41
C ARG A 86 -5.82 -13.78 -9.48
N ASP A 87 -7.07 -13.35 -9.45
CA ASP A 87 -7.49 -12.17 -8.68
C ASP A 87 -7.33 -12.43 -7.18
N GLU A 88 -7.67 -13.64 -6.73
CA GLU A 88 -7.45 -14.05 -5.35
C GLU A 88 -5.96 -14.11 -4.97
N GLU A 89 -5.12 -14.54 -5.90
CA GLU A 89 -3.68 -14.60 -5.71
C GLU A 89 -3.07 -13.19 -5.62
N GLU A 90 -3.51 -12.25 -6.48
CA GLU A 90 -3.05 -10.86 -6.45
C GLU A 90 -3.51 -10.11 -5.19
N VAL A 91 -4.76 -10.29 -4.77
CA VAL A 91 -5.28 -9.68 -3.53
C VAL A 91 -4.51 -10.21 -2.32
N ARG A 92 -4.22 -11.53 -2.28
CA ARG A 92 -3.38 -12.10 -1.23
C ARG A 92 -1.94 -11.58 -1.29
N GLY A 93 -1.38 -11.50 -2.48
CA GLY A 93 -0.04 -10.98 -2.73
C GLY A 93 0.12 -9.54 -2.24
N TYR A 94 -0.87 -8.69 -2.50
CA TYR A 94 -0.90 -7.31 -2.00
C TYR A 94 -0.92 -7.25 -0.46
N ARG A 95 -1.79 -8.07 0.16
CA ARG A 95 -1.83 -8.18 1.63
C ARG A 95 -0.49 -8.63 2.22
N ASP A 96 0.20 -9.57 1.56
CA ASP A 96 1.50 -10.07 2.01
C ASP A 96 2.61 -9.02 1.83
N ALA A 97 2.56 -8.23 0.75
CA ALA A 97 3.43 -7.07 0.57
C ALA A 97 3.21 -6.00 1.68
N LEU A 98 1.96 -5.64 1.99
CA LEU A 98 1.66 -4.74 3.11
C LEU A 98 2.15 -5.30 4.44
N THR A 99 1.98 -6.61 4.66
CA THR A 99 2.43 -7.28 5.88
C THR A 99 3.96 -7.22 5.99
N LEU A 100 4.69 -7.43 4.89
CA LEU A 100 6.14 -7.30 4.84
C LEU A 100 6.58 -5.87 5.22
N ILE A 101 5.97 -4.86 4.60
CA ILE A 101 6.26 -3.44 4.88
C ILE A 101 5.99 -3.14 6.36
N HIS A 102 4.83 -3.52 6.90
CA HIS A 102 4.49 -3.21 8.29
C HIS A 102 5.36 -3.95 9.33
N LYS A 103 5.93 -5.11 8.98
CA LYS A 103 6.83 -5.85 9.88
C LYS A 103 8.25 -5.32 9.85
N ASN A 104 8.75 -4.97 8.65
CA ASN A 104 10.17 -4.71 8.43
C ASN A 104 10.45 -3.26 8.00
N ALA A 105 9.52 -2.32 8.19
CA ALA A 105 9.62 -0.95 7.69
C ALA A 105 10.95 -0.24 7.99
N ALA A 106 11.52 -0.45 9.18
CA ALA A 106 12.77 0.17 9.60
C ALA A 106 14.01 -0.41 8.90
N GLU A 107 13.93 -1.67 8.46
CA GLU A 107 15.04 -2.43 7.89
C GLU A 107 14.90 -2.60 6.37
N LEU A 108 13.73 -2.29 5.80
CA LEU A 108 13.44 -2.46 4.39
C LEU A 108 14.07 -1.30 3.58
N PRO A 109 15.17 -1.53 2.83
CA PRO A 109 15.81 -0.46 2.09
C PRO A 109 14.90 -0.01 0.95
N ILE A 110 14.79 1.31 0.75
CA ILE A 110 14.11 1.85 -0.42
C ILE A 110 15.09 1.78 -1.59
N GLY A 111 14.96 0.72 -2.39
CA GLY A 111 15.84 0.44 -3.52
C GLY A 111 15.14 -0.38 -4.59
N ASN A 112 15.79 -0.49 -5.76
CA ASN A 112 15.24 -1.19 -6.92
C ASN A 112 14.83 -2.63 -6.61
N GLU A 113 15.69 -3.36 -5.89
CA GLU A 113 15.43 -4.74 -5.49
C GLU A 113 14.16 -4.87 -4.64
N THR A 114 14.01 -4.02 -3.63
CA THR A 114 12.79 -3.97 -2.80
C THR A 114 11.55 -3.68 -3.63
N ILE A 115 11.63 -2.72 -4.56
CA ILE A 115 10.51 -2.36 -5.43
C ILE A 115 10.11 -3.54 -6.32
N CYS A 116 11.08 -4.19 -6.97
CA CYS A 116 10.85 -5.40 -7.77
C CYS A 116 10.27 -6.54 -6.93
N HIS A 117 10.78 -6.75 -5.71
CA HIS A 117 10.27 -7.79 -4.83
C HIS A 117 8.80 -7.53 -4.42
N LEU A 118 8.47 -6.31 -4.02
CA LEU A 118 7.11 -5.92 -3.70
C LEU A 118 6.18 -6.05 -4.91
N HIS A 119 6.64 -5.63 -6.10
CA HIS A 119 5.90 -5.83 -7.35
C HIS A 119 5.66 -7.31 -7.65
N ALA A 120 6.64 -8.17 -7.40
CA ALA A 120 6.46 -9.61 -7.60
C ALA A 120 5.43 -10.20 -6.63
N LEU A 121 5.46 -9.77 -5.36
CA LEU A 121 4.48 -10.18 -4.35
C LEU A 121 3.07 -9.76 -4.74
N THR A 122 2.85 -8.48 -5.06
CA THR A 122 1.51 -7.95 -5.39
C THR A 122 0.91 -8.58 -6.64
N ARG A 123 1.75 -9.10 -7.54
CA ARG A 123 1.34 -9.77 -8.78
C ARG A 123 1.19 -11.28 -8.65
N GLY A 124 1.26 -11.86 -7.45
CA GLY A 124 1.15 -13.32 -7.30
C GLY A 124 2.35 -14.11 -7.82
N GLN A 125 3.50 -13.45 -8.04
CA GLN A 125 4.73 -14.07 -8.57
C GLN A 125 4.57 -14.76 -9.95
N ILE A 126 3.60 -14.32 -10.75
CA ILE A 126 3.32 -14.84 -12.09
C ILE A 126 3.85 -13.90 -13.20
N TRP A 127 4.18 -14.47 -14.35
CA TRP A 127 4.59 -13.75 -15.57
C TRP A 127 5.79 -12.80 -15.37
N ASP A 128 5.58 -11.51 -15.59
CA ASP A 128 6.55 -10.43 -15.49
C ASP A 128 6.63 -9.83 -14.08
N ALA A 129 6.11 -10.54 -13.07
CA ALA A 129 6.24 -10.22 -11.67
C ALA A 129 7.69 -9.85 -11.31
N GLY A 130 7.86 -8.68 -10.70
CA GLY A 130 9.16 -8.12 -10.31
C GLY A 130 10.06 -7.62 -11.44
N GLN A 131 9.56 -7.56 -12.67
CA GLN A 131 10.31 -7.02 -13.81
C GLN A 131 9.76 -5.66 -14.25
N TYR A 132 10.65 -4.83 -14.78
CA TYR A 132 10.24 -3.63 -15.50
C TYR A 132 9.63 -4.01 -16.84
N LYS A 133 8.61 -3.24 -17.24
CA LYS A 133 8.05 -3.34 -18.59
C LYS A 133 9.14 -3.11 -19.65
N THR A 134 9.16 -3.98 -20.65
CA THR A 134 10.05 -3.88 -21.83
C THR A 134 9.40 -3.15 -22.99
N LYS A 135 8.08 -2.94 -22.91
CA LYS A 135 7.26 -2.21 -23.89
C LYS A 135 6.58 -1.03 -23.24
N ASN A 136 6.26 -0.02 -24.04
CA ASN A 136 5.47 1.11 -23.59
C ASN A 136 4.05 0.66 -23.22
N SER A 137 3.43 1.38 -22.30
CA SER A 137 2.04 1.17 -21.89
C SER A 137 1.34 2.51 -21.98
N ASP A 138 0.10 2.50 -22.43
CA ASP A 138 -0.72 3.70 -22.48
C ASP A 138 -1.28 3.97 -21.10
N ILE A 139 -1.22 5.23 -20.68
CA ILE A 139 -1.94 5.73 -19.51
C ILE A 139 -3.17 6.43 -20.09
N ILE A 140 -4.34 5.83 -19.87
CA ILE A 140 -5.62 6.39 -20.30
C ILE A 140 -6.11 7.26 -19.14
N GLU A 141 -6.13 8.58 -19.35
CA GLU A 141 -6.76 9.56 -18.46
C GLU A 141 -8.21 9.85 -18.88
#